data_AF-A0A383EUL0-F1
#
_entry.id   AF-A0A383EUL0-F1
#
_cell.length_a   1.000
_cell.length_b   1.000
_cell.length_c   1.000
_cell.angle_alpha   90.00
_cell.angle_beta   90.00
_cell.angle_gamma   90.00
#
_symmetry.space_group_name_H-M   'P 1'
#
loop_
_entity.id
_entity.type
_entity.pdbx_description
1 polymer ?
#
loop_
_entity_poly.entity_id
_entity_poly.type
_entity_poly.pdbx_seq_one_letter_code
_entity_poly.pdbx_strand_id
1 'polypeptide(L)'
;MGFGQVFRYLFTTLLARWAGVELLGIYSLANAVTRITEVVGKLGLDQGILRKVSREENTENKQTAILSALKMGVISGLIFMILQISIAGFLAENFFNQSSLLTKVITIHALSLPFYIIIHISTFSTQAFKLLKYKIFVTEIQNPLILLLAMMV
;
A
#
# COMPACT_ATOMS: atom_id res chain seq x y z
N MET A 1 -5.08 15.91 6.89
CA MET A 1 -5.22 15.62 5.45
C MET A 1 -4.31 16.50 4.58
N GLY A 2 -4.14 17.80 4.88
CA GLY A 2 -3.34 18.72 4.04
C GLY A 2 -1.86 18.35 3.84
N PHE A 3 -1.09 18.10 4.91
CA PHE A 3 0.37 17.89 4.81
C PHE A 3 0.78 16.71 3.91
N GLY A 4 0.09 15.58 4.01
CA GLY A 4 0.36 14.41 3.17
C GLY A 4 0.14 14.67 1.68
N GLN A 5 -0.89 15.46 1.35
CA GLN A 5 -1.17 15.86 -0.04
C GLN A 5 -0.10 16.82 -0.57
N VAL A 6 0.39 17.75 0.26
CA VAL A 6 1.51 18.62 -0.11
C VAL A 6 2.75 17.80 -0.47
N PHE A 7 3.12 16.81 0.35
CA PHE A 7 4.27 15.95 0.05
C PHE A 7 4.07 15.11 -1.22
N ARG A 8 2.87 14.56 -1.44
CA ARG A 8 2.56 13.85 -2.70
C ARG A 8 2.68 14.76 -3.91
N TYR A 9 2.15 15.97 -3.83
CA TYR A 9 2.22 16.95 -4.90
C TYR A 9 3.67 17.30 -5.23
N LEU A 10 4.46 17.63 -4.21
CA LEU A 10 5.89 17.92 -4.37
C LEU A 10 6.63 16.74 -5.01
N PHE A 11 6.39 15.51 -4.54
CA PHE A 11 6.98 14.31 -5.13
C PHE A 11 6.61 14.19 -6.61
N THR A 12 5.33 14.29 -6.98
CA THR A 12 4.92 14.20 -8.39
C THR A 12 5.51 15.29 -9.27
N THR A 13 5.58 16.53 -8.78
CA THR A 13 6.16 17.66 -9.53
C THR A 13 7.66 17.50 -9.72
N LEU A 14 8.39 17.12 -8.67
CA LEU A 14 9.83 16.88 -8.76
C LEU A 14 10.14 15.69 -9.65
N LEU A 15 9.36 14.61 -9.57
CA LEU A 15 9.56 13.42 -10.39
C LEU A 15 9.37 13.74 -11.87
N ALA A 16 8.30 14.47 -12.22
CA ALA A 16 8.09 14.95 -13.58
C ALA A 16 9.25 15.82 -14.08
N ARG A 17 9.76 16.72 -13.22
CA ARG A 17 10.79 17.70 -13.60
C ARG A 17 12.18 17.10 -13.72
N TRP A 18 12.55 16.16 -12.86
CA TRP A 18 13.91 15.60 -12.80
C TRP A 18 14.05 14.29 -13.56
N ALA A 19 13.11 13.36 -13.38
CA ALA A 19 13.14 12.06 -14.03
C ALA A 19 12.44 12.08 -15.41
N GLY A 20 11.54 13.03 -15.62
CA GLY A 20 10.76 13.15 -16.85
C GLY A 20 9.37 12.51 -16.75
N VAL A 21 8.51 12.91 -17.69
CA VAL A 21 7.08 12.57 -17.67
C VAL A 21 6.83 11.09 -17.95
N GLU A 22 7.70 10.46 -18.74
CA GLU A 22 7.63 9.02 -19.04
C GLU A 22 7.83 8.16 -17.79
N LEU A 23 8.89 8.44 -17.00
CA LEU A 23 9.15 7.72 -15.76
C LEU A 23 8.08 7.96 -14.70
N LEU A 24 7.53 9.18 -14.61
CA LEU A 24 6.36 9.45 -13.78
C LEU A 24 5.16 8.59 -14.21
N GLY A 25 4.93 8.43 -15.51
CA GLY A 25 3.88 7.58 -16.06
C GLY A 25 4.05 6.11 -15.66
N ILE A 26 5.26 5.56 -15.83
CA ILE A 26 5.61 4.19 -15.44
C ILE A 26 5.40 3.97 -13.93
N TYR A 27 5.92 4.88 -13.10
CA TYR A 27 5.74 4.83 -11.65
C TYR A 27 4.25 4.86 -11.28
N SER A 28 3.49 5.77 -11.89
CA SER A 28 2.06 5.96 -11.58
C SER A 28 1.24 4.72 -11.94
N LEU A 29 1.51 4.10 -13.08
CA LEU A 29 0.85 2.86 -13.51
C LEU A 29 1.17 1.70 -12.55
N ALA A 30 2.44 1.48 -12.23
CA ALA A 30 2.83 0.41 -11.32
C ALA A 30 2.25 0.58 -9.91
N ASN A 31 2.27 1.82 -9.40
CA ASN A 31 1.65 2.17 -8.12
C ASN A 31 0.12 1.98 -8.16
N ALA A 32 -0.54 2.34 -9.27
CA ALA A 32 -1.99 2.15 -9.43
C ALA A 32 -2.38 0.67 -9.42
N VAL A 33 -1.69 -0.17 -10.21
CA VAL A 33 -1.87 -1.63 -10.22
C VAL A 33 -1.73 -2.18 -8.81
N THR A 34 -0.66 -1.82 -8.11
CA THR A 34 -0.37 -2.31 -6.76
C THR A 34 -1.43 -1.88 -5.75
N ARG A 35 -1.93 -0.64 -5.82
CA ARG A 35 -3.02 -0.17 -4.96
C ARG A 35 -4.32 -0.92 -5.18
N ILE A 36 -4.66 -1.25 -6.43
CA ILE A 36 -5.85 -2.05 -6.73
C ILE A 36 -5.68 -3.46 -6.17
N THR A 37 -4.53 -4.10 -6.44
CA THR A 37 -4.20 -5.41 -5.90
C THR A 37 -4.24 -5.43 -4.38
N GLU A 38 -3.72 -4.39 -3.71
CA GLU A 38 -3.74 -4.23 -2.26
C GLU A 38 -5.17 -4.14 -1.71
N VAL A 39 -6.06 -3.37 -2.35
CA VAL A 39 -7.47 -3.26 -1.92
C VAL A 39 -8.14 -4.63 -1.95
N VAL A 40 -7.92 -5.42 -3.00
CA VAL A 40 -8.46 -6.77 -3.12
C VAL A 40 -7.77 -7.73 -2.13
N GLY A 41 -6.44 -7.68 -2.04
CA GLY A 41 -5.62 -8.54 -1.20
C GLY A 41 -5.76 -8.31 0.30
N LYS A 42 -6.31 -7.17 0.73
CA LYS A 42 -6.72 -6.99 2.13
C LYS A 42 -7.91 -7.85 2.50
N LEU A 43 -8.72 -8.31 1.54
CA LEU A 43 -9.92 -9.13 1.76
C LEU A 43 -10.92 -8.50 2.77
N GLY A 44 -10.88 -7.18 2.94
CA GLY A 44 -11.67 -6.45 3.94
C GLY A 44 -11.23 -6.63 5.40
N LEU A 45 -10.06 -7.23 5.66
CA LEU A 45 -9.54 -7.49 7.01
C LEU A 45 -9.32 -6.20 7.81
N ASP A 46 -8.96 -5.09 7.15
CA ASP A 46 -8.78 -3.78 7.77
C ASP A 46 -10.09 -3.22 8.37
N GLN A 47 -11.18 -3.29 7.62
CA GLN A 47 -12.50 -2.88 8.11
C GLN A 47 -13.08 -3.91 9.10
N GLY A 48 -12.84 -5.19 8.86
CA GLY A 48 -13.24 -6.29 9.73
C GLY A 48 -12.64 -6.16 11.12
N ILE A 49 -11.33 -5.91 11.21
CA ILE A 49 -10.65 -5.77 12.49
C ILE A 49 -11.08 -4.49 13.22
N LEU A 50 -11.29 -3.39 12.49
CA LEU A 50 -11.81 -2.15 13.06
C LEU A 50 -13.16 -2.39 13.76
N ARG A 51 -14.09 -3.09 13.11
CA ARG A 51 -15.41 -3.40 13.69
C ARG A 51 -15.31 -4.38 14.86
N LYS A 52 -14.57 -5.48 14.71
CA LYS A 52 -14.45 -6.53 15.74
C LYS A 52 -13.80 -5.99 17.01
N VAL A 53 -12.66 -5.30 16.90
CA VAL A 53 -11.93 -4.76 18.05
C VAL A 53 -12.68 -3.63 18.75
N SER A 54 -13.40 -2.79 17.99
CA SER A 54 -14.17 -1.68 18.58
C SER A 54 -15.35 -2.13 19.44
N ARG A 55 -15.92 -3.31 19.16
CA ARG A 55 -17.08 -3.87 19.89
C ARG A 55 -16.68 -4.85 20.99
N GLU A 56 -15.47 -5.37 20.95
CA GLU A 56 -14.97 -6.32 21.93
C GLU A 56 -14.60 -5.58 23.23
N GLU A 57 -14.88 -6.17 24.38
CA GLU A 57 -14.48 -5.60 25.68
C GLU A 57 -13.22 -6.30 26.20
N ASN A 58 -13.14 -7.62 26.02
CA ASN A 58 -12.04 -8.43 26.51
C ASN A 58 -10.75 -8.18 25.70
N THR A 59 -9.66 -7.84 26.41
CA THR A 59 -8.36 -7.51 25.82
C THR A 59 -7.70 -8.70 25.11
N GLU A 60 -7.80 -9.91 25.65
CA GLU A 60 -7.23 -11.13 25.04
C GLU A 60 -7.93 -11.45 23.71
N ASN A 61 -9.26 -11.29 23.66
CA ASN A 61 -10.03 -11.45 22.43
C ASN A 61 -9.62 -10.43 21.36
N LYS A 62 -9.34 -9.17 21.75
CA LYS A 62 -8.83 -8.15 20.83
C LYS A 62 -7.47 -8.54 20.25
N GLN A 63 -6.53 -8.93 21.11
CA GLN A 63 -5.19 -9.33 20.69
C GLN A 63 -5.24 -10.54 19.75
N THR A 64 -6.05 -11.54 20.08
CA THR A 64 -6.23 -12.74 19.26
C THR A 64 -6.83 -12.41 17.90
N ALA A 65 -7.83 -11.52 17.84
CA ALA A 65 -8.42 -11.06 16.59
C ALA A 65 -7.39 -10.32 15.72
N ILE A 66 -6.60 -9.42 16.32
CA ILE A 66 -5.56 -8.66 15.61
C ILE A 66 -4.48 -9.61 15.08
N LEU A 67 -3.98 -10.53 15.91
CA LEU A 67 -2.98 -11.51 15.50
C LEU A 67 -3.48 -12.40 14.35
N SER A 68 -4.74 -12.83 14.42
CA SER A 68 -5.37 -13.63 13.37
C SER A 68 -5.49 -12.84 12.06
N ALA A 69 -5.98 -11.60 12.13
CA ALA A 69 -6.07 -10.73 10.97
C ALA A 69 -4.70 -10.45 10.35
N LEU A 70 -3.66 -10.22 11.16
CA LEU A 70 -2.30 -10.05 10.67
C LEU A 70 -1.78 -11.30 9.97
N LYS A 71 -1.93 -12.49 10.57
CA LYS A 71 -1.52 -13.77 9.96
C LYS A 71 -2.22 -14.01 8.62
N MET A 72 -3.54 -13.81 8.57
CA MET A 72 -4.32 -13.92 7.34
C MET A 72 -3.89 -12.88 6.30
N GLY A 73 -3.59 -11.66 6.74
CA GLY A 73 -3.09 -10.58 5.90
C GLY A 73 -1.72 -10.88 5.29
N VAL A 74 -0.79 -11.48 6.03
CA VAL A 74 0.51 -11.92 5.50
C VAL A 74 0.30 -12.98 4.41
N ILE A 75 -0.51 -14.01 4.70
CA ILE A 75 -0.77 -15.09 3.75
C ILE A 75 -1.40 -14.53 2.48
N SER A 76 -2.43 -13.69 2.62
CA SER A 76 -3.08 -13.06 1.47
C SER A 76 -2.12 -12.15 0.70
N GLY A 77 -1.32 -11.35 1.39
CA GLY A 77 -0.34 -10.46 0.75
C GLY A 77 0.72 -11.21 -0.04
N LEU A 78 1.18 -12.36 0.44
CA LEU A 78 2.09 -13.23 -0.32
C LEU A 78 1.41 -13.83 -1.56
N ILE A 79 0.15 -14.27 -1.45
CA ILE A 79 -0.61 -14.79 -2.59
C ILE A 79 -0.78 -13.71 -3.66
N PHE A 80 -1.21 -12.51 -3.27
CA PHE A 80 -1.43 -11.41 -4.20
C PHE A 80 -0.12 -10.82 -4.74
N MET A 81 0.98 -10.90 -3.99
CA MET A 81 2.32 -10.61 -4.50
C MET A 81 2.69 -11.55 -5.65
N ILE A 82 2.58 -12.86 -5.45
CA ILE A 82 2.91 -13.85 -6.50
C ILE A 82 1.99 -13.64 -7.70
N LEU A 83 0.68 -13.45 -7.47
CA LEU A 83 -0.29 -13.19 -8.52
C LEU A 83 0.09 -11.95 -9.35
N GLN A 84 0.41 -10.83 -8.69
CA GLN A 84 0.80 -9.60 -9.38
C GLN A 84 2.08 -9.78 -10.20
N ILE A 85 3.08 -10.51 -9.67
CA ILE A 85 4.32 -10.83 -10.40
C ILE A 85 4.00 -11.67 -11.64
N SER A 86 3.15 -12.70 -11.51
CA SER A 86 2.78 -13.57 -12.63
C SER A 86 2.04 -12.84 -13.76
N ILE A 87 1.22 -11.83 -13.44
CA ILE A 87 0.48 -11.05 -14.44
C ILE A 87 1.22 -9.79 -14.91
N ALA A 88 2.38 -9.46 -14.33
CA ALA A 88 3.07 -8.19 -14.60
C ALA A 88 3.43 -7.99 -16.07
N GLY A 89 3.91 -9.03 -16.75
CA GLY A 89 4.27 -8.98 -18.17
C GLY A 89 3.05 -8.74 -19.05
N PHE A 90 1.95 -9.48 -18.80
CA PHE A 90 0.68 -9.30 -19.52
C PHE A 90 0.13 -7.88 -19.35
N LEU A 91 0.15 -7.34 -18.12
CA LEU A 91 -0.30 -5.97 -17.87
C LEU A 91 0.55 -4.95 -18.64
N ALA A 92 1.87 -5.06 -18.57
CA ALA A 92 2.76 -4.08 -19.19
C ALA A 92 2.69 -4.11 -20.72
N GLU A 93 2.77 -5.29 -21.33
CA GLU A 93 2.94 -5.43 -22.79
C GLU A 93 1.59 -5.44 -23.52
N ASN A 94 0.59 -6.18 -23.02
CA ASN A 94 -0.67 -6.36 -23.72
C ASN A 94 -1.75 -5.34 -23.33
N PHE A 95 -1.79 -4.93 -22.07
CA PHE A 95 -2.83 -4.04 -21.58
C PHE A 95 -2.41 -2.56 -21.68
N PHE A 96 -1.20 -2.23 -21.23
CA PHE A 96 -0.68 -0.86 -21.25
C PHE A 96 0.09 -0.49 -22.52
N ASN A 97 0.48 -1.47 -23.35
CA ASN A 97 1.33 -1.26 -24.53
C ASN A 97 2.62 -0.48 -24.19
N GLN A 98 3.26 -0.84 -23.08
CA GLN A 98 4.41 -0.15 -22.50
C GLN A 98 5.68 -1.01 -22.55
N SER A 99 6.81 -0.39 -22.22
CA SER A 99 8.12 -1.03 -22.27
C SER A 99 8.30 -2.12 -21.21
N SER A 100 9.29 -2.99 -21.42
CA SER A 100 9.75 -3.99 -20.44
C SER A 100 10.20 -3.40 -19.10
N LEU A 101 10.46 -2.08 -19.06
CA LEU A 101 10.71 -1.36 -17.82
C LEU A 101 9.48 -1.39 -16.91
N LEU A 102 8.26 -1.20 -17.46
CA LEU A 102 7.03 -1.24 -16.66
C LEU A 102 6.83 -2.61 -16.00
N THR A 103 7.12 -3.71 -16.70
CA THR A 103 7.09 -5.07 -16.15
C THR A 103 7.98 -5.16 -14.90
N LYS A 104 9.21 -4.66 -14.97
CA LYS A 104 10.13 -4.66 -13.82
C LYS A 104 9.59 -3.81 -12.67
N VAL A 105 9.05 -2.64 -12.95
CA VAL A 105 8.53 -1.73 -11.92
C VAL A 105 7.28 -2.31 -11.25
N ILE A 106 6.36 -2.96 -11.98
CA ILE A 106 5.19 -3.67 -11.41
C ILE A 106 5.65 -4.82 -10.51
N THR A 107 6.66 -5.60 -10.94
CA THR A 107 7.25 -6.70 -10.16
C THR A 107 7.88 -6.20 -8.86
N ILE A 108 8.65 -5.11 -8.92
CA ILE A 108 9.26 -4.50 -7.72
C ILE A 108 8.17 -3.99 -6.77
N HIS A 109 7.13 -3.33 -7.29
CA HIS A 109 6.03 -2.89 -6.44
C HIS A 109 5.25 -4.06 -5.82
N ALA A 110 5.13 -5.20 -6.50
CA ALA A 110 4.44 -6.37 -5.95
C ALA A 110 5.07 -6.84 -4.63
N LEU A 111 6.40 -6.73 -4.49
CA LEU A 111 7.12 -7.10 -3.25
C LEU A 111 6.67 -6.30 -2.03
N SER A 112 6.07 -5.12 -2.23
CA SER A 112 5.56 -4.28 -1.14
C SER A 112 4.19 -4.70 -0.62
N LEU A 113 3.43 -5.52 -1.36
CA LEU A 113 2.05 -5.92 -1.01
C LEU A 113 1.89 -6.53 0.38
N PRO A 114 2.67 -7.55 0.80
CA PRO A 114 2.53 -8.12 2.14
C PRO A 114 2.74 -7.06 3.23
N PHE A 115 3.67 -6.13 3.02
CA PHE A 115 3.93 -5.05 3.97
C PHE A 115 2.79 -4.02 4.00
N TYR A 116 2.27 -3.62 2.85
CA TYR A 116 1.14 -2.68 2.79
C TYR A 116 -0.10 -3.23 3.49
N ILE A 117 -0.42 -4.51 3.28
CA ILE A 117 -1.56 -5.16 3.93
C ILE A 117 -1.38 -5.19 5.46
N ILE A 118 -0.19 -5.57 5.94
CA ILE A 118 0.14 -5.56 7.39
C ILE A 118 0.00 -4.15 7.97
N ILE A 119 0.54 -3.13 7.29
CA ILE A 119 0.47 -1.73 7.72
C ILE A 119 -1.00 -1.29 7.80
N HIS A 120 -1.83 -1.63 6.81
CA HIS A 120 -3.24 -1.26 6.82
C HIS A 120 -4.02 -1.95 7.94
N ILE A 121 -3.85 -3.26 8.14
CA ILE A 121 -4.50 -3.98 9.24
C ILE A 121 -4.05 -3.41 10.59
N SER A 122 -2.76 -3.10 10.75
CA SER A 122 -2.20 -2.53 11.98
C SER A 122 -2.75 -1.14 12.25
N THR A 123 -2.76 -0.25 11.26
CA THR A 123 -3.28 1.12 11.41
C THR A 123 -4.79 1.13 11.72
N PHE A 124 -5.58 0.26 11.09
CA PHE A 124 -7.01 0.10 11.43
C PHE A 124 -7.23 -0.52 12.81
N SER A 125 -6.33 -1.43 13.23
CA SER A 125 -6.34 -1.95 14.60
C SER A 125 -6.07 -0.85 15.63
N THR A 126 -5.09 0.03 15.39
CA THR A 126 -4.84 1.21 16.27
C THR A 126 -6.02 2.18 16.27
N GLN A 127 -6.67 2.38 15.12
CA GLN A 127 -7.88 3.19 15.02
C GLN A 127 -9.03 2.60 15.85
N ALA A 128 -9.16 1.28 15.96
CA ALA A 128 -10.18 0.64 16.78
C ALA A 128 -10.05 0.98 18.28
N PHE A 129 -8.85 1.31 18.75
CA PHE A 129 -8.60 1.87 20.08
C PHE A 129 -8.81 3.39 20.16
N LYS A 130 -9.46 4.00 19.17
CA LYS A 130 -9.71 5.45 19.04
C LYS A 130 -8.44 6.29 18.86
N LEU A 131 -7.31 5.67 18.49
CA LEU A 131 -6.02 6.34 18.30
C LEU A 131 -5.79 6.69 16.82
N LEU A 132 -6.50 7.69 16.31
CA LEU A 132 -6.43 8.12 14.91
C LEU A 132 -5.06 8.68 14.47
N LYS A 133 -4.30 9.24 15.42
CA LYS A 133 -3.01 9.89 15.14
C LYS A 133 -2.01 8.95 14.45
N TYR A 134 -1.94 7.68 14.85
CA TYR A 134 -1.02 6.70 14.30
C TYR A 134 -1.41 6.31 12.87
N LYS A 135 -2.71 6.11 12.62
CA LYS A 135 -3.22 5.87 11.27
C LYS A 135 -2.85 7.02 10.32
N ILE A 136 -3.15 8.26 10.71
CA ILE A 136 -2.90 9.44 9.87
C ILE A 136 -1.41 9.60 9.59
N PHE A 137 -0.55 9.42 10.61
CA PHE A 137 0.89 9.55 10.43
C PHE A 137 1.44 8.52 9.43
N VAL A 138 1.06 7.25 9.58
CA VAL A 138 1.59 6.17 8.73
C VAL A 138 1.02 6.23 7.31
N THR A 139 -0.29 6.43 7.13
CA THR A 139 -0.92 6.35 5.80
C THR A 139 -0.81 7.64 5.00
N GLU A 140 -0.84 8.80 5.67
CA GLU A 140 -0.87 10.09 4.98
C GLU A 140 0.48 10.83 4.97
N ILE A 141 1.31 10.67 6.00
CA ILE A 141 2.53 11.48 6.15
C ILE A 141 3.77 10.68 5.76
N GLN A 142 3.96 9.50 6.35
CA GLN A 142 5.18 8.71 6.22
C GLN A 142 5.47 8.33 4.76
N ASN A 143 4.50 7.74 4.06
CA ASN A 143 4.72 7.24 2.69
C ASN A 143 5.19 8.34 1.71
N PRO A 144 4.46 9.46 1.52
CA PRO A 144 4.92 10.49 0.60
C PRO A 144 6.18 11.24 1.07
N LEU A 145 6.41 11.33 2.39
CA LEU A 145 7.64 11.92 2.91
C LEU A 145 8.87 11.07 2.57
N ILE A 146 8.80 9.74 2.75
CA ILE A 146 9.90 8.84 2.41
C ILE A 146 10.21 8.90 0.92
N LEU A 147 9.18 8.88 0.06
CA LEU A 147 9.35 9.00 -1.38
C LEU A 147 10.00 10.32 -1.78
N LEU A 148 9.57 11.42 -1.17
CA LEU A 148 10.14 12.74 -1.40
C LEU A 148 11.61 12.82 -0.97
N LEU A 149 11.97 12.25 0.19
CA LEU A 149 13.35 12.23 0.68
C LEU A 149 14.24 11.32 -0.18
N ALA A 150 13.73 10.17 -0.61
CA ALA A 150 14.46 9.25 -1.49
C ALA A 150 14.81 9.87 -2.85
N MET A 151 14.08 10.89 -3.29
CA MET A 151 14.40 11.64 -4.51
C MET A 151 15.53 12.67 -4.33
N MET A 152 15.83 13.08 -3.10
CA MET A 152 16.83 14.13 -2.82
C MET A 152 18.25 13.59 -2.64
N VAL A 153 18.40 12.26 -2.58
CA VAL A 153 19.67 11.54 -2.42
C VAL A 153 20.08 10.95 -3.76
#